data_AF-A0A3L7TUQ8-F1
#
_entry.id   AF-A0A3L7TUQ8-F1
#
_cell.length_a   1.000
_cell.length_b   1.000
_cell.length_c   1.000
_cell.angle_alpha   90.00
_cell.angle_beta   90.00
_cell.angle_gamma   90.00
#
_symmetry.space_group_name_H-M   'P 1'
#
loop_
_entity.id
_entity.type
_entity.pdbx_description
1 polymer ?
#
loop_
_entity_poly.entity_id
_entity_poly.type
_entity_poly.pdbx_seq_one_letter_code
_entity_poly.pdbx_strand_id
1 'polypeptide(L)'
;MNTLSLIASLTLLATSSGVHARTQDAAPLKGAIKIDGSSTVYPITEAVAEEFNKSEKKVRVTVGISGTGGGFKRFCAGEVDIADASRPIKKAEAEAAAKSGVEFVELPIAYDGLTIVVHPKNTWCSSLTLADVKKIYSASGTAKLWKDINPTWPAVAIKVYSPGTDSGTFDYFKEVTVGKDGAIRSDISVSEDDNVLVRGVAGDENSIGFFGCAYYFENKEQLKAVGIDNGKGVIMPTVDTIENGSYTPFSRPLFIYINKASAARPEVEAFVAFYLAHATELVNEVGYVKLPAAIYAKVANNWKLRRIGTQFTTAAGDAVTTPLAQAYE
;
A
#
# COMPACT_ATOMS: atom_id res chain seq x y z
N MET A 1 48.33 -69.65 51.12
CA MET A 1 47.98 -69.97 49.72
C MET A 1 47.50 -68.67 49.10
N ASN A 2 48.39 -67.95 48.39
CA ASN A 2 48.37 -67.77 46.92
C ASN A 2 47.06 -67.11 46.45
N THR A 3 47.01 -65.95 45.79
CA THR A 3 47.96 -65.32 44.85
C THR A 3 47.52 -63.87 44.59
N LEU A 4 48.49 -62.99 44.33
CA LEU A 4 48.30 -61.69 43.67
C LEU A 4 47.62 -61.86 42.30
N SER A 5 46.74 -60.94 41.92
CA SER A 5 46.58 -60.55 40.52
C SER A 5 46.25 -59.06 40.38
N LEU A 6 47.12 -58.40 39.63
CA LEU A 6 47.10 -57.01 39.22
C LEU A 6 46.08 -56.83 38.09
N ILE A 7 45.15 -55.89 38.20
CA ILE A 7 44.34 -55.41 37.06
C ILE A 7 44.47 -53.89 37.00
N ALA A 8 45.26 -53.42 36.03
CA ALA A 8 45.23 -52.06 35.55
C ALA A 8 44.24 -52.02 34.36
N SER A 9 43.24 -51.14 34.40
CA SER A 9 42.42 -50.80 33.22
C SER A 9 41.75 -49.43 33.38
N LEU A 10 42.46 -48.42 32.87
CA LEU A 10 41.99 -47.29 32.07
C LEU A 10 40.66 -46.60 32.47
N THR A 11 40.75 -45.56 33.30
CA THR A 11 39.70 -44.56 33.46
C THR A 11 39.69 -43.63 32.25
N LEU A 12 38.68 -43.75 31.39
CA LEU A 12 38.41 -42.82 30.30
C LEU A 12 37.80 -41.54 30.90
N LEU A 13 38.59 -40.48 31.06
CA LEU A 13 38.09 -39.15 31.42
C LEU A 13 37.36 -38.57 30.20
N ALA A 14 36.04 -38.75 30.14
CA ALA A 14 35.19 -37.99 29.22
C ALA A 14 35.09 -36.54 29.74
N THR A 15 35.94 -35.66 29.24
CA THR A 15 35.79 -34.22 29.42
C THR A 15 34.58 -33.75 28.59
N SER A 16 33.40 -33.72 29.20
CA SER A 16 32.24 -33.05 28.63
C SER A 16 32.48 -31.54 28.67
N SER A 17 33.14 -31.01 27.64
CA SER A 17 33.19 -29.58 27.35
C SER A 17 31.79 -29.13 26.94
N GLY A 18 30.93 -28.92 27.93
CA GLY A 18 29.61 -28.31 27.74
C GLY A 18 29.80 -26.86 27.31
N VAL A 19 29.90 -26.63 26.00
CA VAL A 19 29.72 -25.31 25.40
C VAL A 19 28.24 -24.96 25.62
N HIS A 20 27.94 -24.35 26.77
CA HIS A 20 26.72 -23.56 26.92
C HIS A 20 26.84 -22.40 25.95
N ALA A 21 26.27 -22.55 24.75
CA ALA A 21 25.96 -21.43 23.90
C ALA A 21 25.06 -20.50 24.72
N ARG A 22 25.66 -19.43 25.28
CA ARG A 22 24.89 -18.29 25.76
C ARG A 22 24.13 -17.77 24.55
N THR A 23 22.84 -18.05 24.48
CA THR A 23 21.91 -17.21 23.75
C THR A 23 22.03 -15.83 24.40
N GLN A 24 22.82 -14.96 23.78
CA GLN A 24 22.79 -13.54 24.08
C GLN A 24 21.40 -13.08 23.67
N ASP A 25 20.47 -13.03 24.63
CA ASP A 25 19.21 -12.32 24.42
C ASP A 25 19.58 -10.90 24.01
N ALA A 26 19.24 -10.55 22.77
CA ALA A 26 19.47 -9.21 22.26
C ALA A 26 18.81 -8.21 23.23
N ALA A 27 19.53 -7.15 23.58
CA ALA A 27 18.98 -6.13 24.46
C ALA A 27 17.65 -5.61 23.88
N PRO A 28 16.59 -5.42 24.70
CA PRO A 28 15.30 -4.97 24.21
C PRO A 28 15.42 -3.67 23.41
N LEU A 29 14.82 -3.62 22.22
CA LEU A 29 14.82 -2.43 21.38
C LEU A 29 14.09 -1.28 22.09
N LYS A 30 14.53 -0.05 21.83
CA LYS A 30 13.92 1.16 22.40
C LYS A 30 14.14 2.33 21.47
N GLY A 31 13.24 3.31 21.52
CA GLY A 31 13.39 4.55 20.75
C GLY A 31 12.07 5.04 20.19
N ALA A 32 12.14 6.01 19.29
CA ALA A 32 10.98 6.52 18.57
C ALA A 32 11.23 6.45 17.07
N ILE A 33 10.20 6.04 16.33
CA ILE A 33 10.15 6.00 14.87
C ILE A 33 9.03 6.94 14.45
N LYS A 34 9.37 7.96 13.66
CA LYS A 34 8.42 8.95 13.15
C LYS A 34 8.16 8.65 11.69
N ILE A 35 6.89 8.46 11.35
CA ILE A 35 6.44 8.17 10.00
C ILE A 35 5.36 9.19 9.63
N ASP A 36 5.36 9.65 8.39
CA ASP A 36 4.36 10.59 7.90
C ASP A 36 4.19 10.50 6.40
N GLY A 37 2.98 10.73 5.90
CA GLY A 37 2.77 10.91 4.45
C GLY A 37 1.39 10.52 3.97
N SER A 38 1.35 9.60 3.02
CA SER A 38 0.17 9.21 2.25
C SER A 38 -0.96 8.66 3.11
N SER A 39 -2.17 9.23 3.00
CA SER A 39 -3.40 8.68 3.59
C SER A 39 -3.74 7.28 3.07
N THR A 40 -3.21 6.89 1.91
CA THR A 40 -3.41 5.56 1.33
C THR A 40 -2.44 4.52 1.88
N VAL A 41 -1.22 4.92 2.24
CA VAL A 41 -0.24 3.98 2.83
C VAL A 41 -0.41 3.87 4.34
N TYR A 42 -0.97 4.91 4.96
CA TYR A 42 -1.23 4.99 6.39
C TYR A 42 -1.87 3.72 6.99
N PRO A 43 -2.95 3.12 6.43
CA PRO A 43 -3.56 1.93 7.03
C PRO A 43 -2.62 0.73 7.07
N ILE A 44 -1.77 0.56 6.04
CA ILE A 44 -0.78 -0.52 5.99
C ILE A 44 0.27 -0.28 7.06
N THR A 45 0.82 0.92 7.12
CA THR A 45 1.89 1.26 8.07
C THR A 45 1.41 1.26 9.51
N GLU A 46 0.17 1.68 9.78
CA GLU A 46 -0.46 1.61 11.10
C GLU A 46 -0.66 0.16 11.55
N ALA A 47 -1.19 -0.72 10.67
CA ALA A 47 -1.33 -2.15 10.99
C ALA A 47 0.02 -2.80 11.32
N VAL A 48 1.08 -2.48 10.55
CA VAL A 48 2.44 -2.92 10.85
C VAL A 48 2.94 -2.36 12.18
N ALA A 49 2.69 -1.08 12.47
CA ALA A 49 3.08 -0.44 13.72
C ALA A 49 2.39 -1.07 14.94
N GLU A 50 1.10 -1.36 14.84
CA GLU A 50 0.34 -2.03 15.88
C GLU A 50 0.89 -3.42 16.17
N GLU A 51 1.13 -4.23 15.14
CA GLU A 51 1.67 -5.59 15.32
C GLU A 51 3.12 -5.55 15.84
N PHE A 52 3.97 -4.67 15.32
CA PHE A 52 5.34 -4.51 15.80
C PHE A 52 5.38 -4.10 17.28
N ASN A 53 4.49 -3.19 17.70
CA ASN A 53 4.39 -2.78 19.09
C ASN A 53 3.84 -3.89 20.01
N LYS A 54 3.30 -5.01 19.47
CA LYS A 54 2.95 -6.18 20.29
C LYS A 54 4.18 -6.90 20.83
N SER A 55 5.27 -6.97 20.07
CA SER A 55 6.54 -7.56 20.49
C SER A 55 7.52 -6.52 21.06
N GLU A 56 7.61 -5.33 20.45
CA GLU A 56 8.63 -4.32 20.77
C GLU A 56 8.07 -3.15 21.61
N LYS A 57 7.58 -3.47 22.82
CA LYS A 57 6.85 -2.55 23.73
C LYS A 57 7.55 -1.23 24.10
N LYS A 58 8.86 -1.14 23.90
CA LYS A 58 9.69 0.03 24.26
C LYS A 58 10.05 0.90 23.04
N VAL A 59 9.63 0.50 21.84
CA VAL A 59 9.71 1.33 20.64
C VAL A 59 8.38 2.05 20.48
N ARG A 60 8.43 3.37 20.26
CA ARG A 60 7.26 4.18 19.96
C ARG A 60 7.23 4.49 18.47
N VAL A 61 6.37 3.81 17.73
CA VAL A 61 6.06 4.16 16.35
C VAL A 61 4.94 5.21 16.33
N THR A 62 5.10 6.27 15.54
CA THR A 62 4.06 7.28 15.34
C THR A 62 3.88 7.49 13.85
N VAL A 63 2.68 7.23 13.34
CA VAL A 63 2.33 7.36 11.92
C VAL A 63 1.39 8.55 11.75
N GLY A 64 1.74 9.48 10.87
CA GLY A 64 0.96 10.68 10.58
C GLY A 64 0.51 10.76 9.11
N ILE A 65 -0.50 11.59 8.87
CA ILE A 65 -1.06 11.81 7.53
C ILE A 65 -0.85 13.28 7.16
N SER A 66 -0.07 13.52 6.11
CA SER A 66 0.14 14.86 5.53
C SER A 66 0.02 14.86 4.00
N GLY A 67 -0.36 13.71 3.42
CA GLY A 67 -0.30 13.43 2.00
C GLY A 67 1.13 13.18 1.52
N THR A 68 1.30 12.44 0.42
CA THR A 68 2.63 12.06 -0.10
C THR A 68 3.59 13.26 -0.26
N GLY A 69 3.10 14.41 -0.75
CA GLY A 69 3.93 15.62 -0.89
C GLY A 69 4.29 16.29 0.45
N GLY A 70 3.37 16.30 1.42
CA GLY A 70 3.65 16.80 2.77
C GLY A 70 4.65 15.91 3.50
N GLY A 71 4.49 14.59 3.38
CA GLY A 71 5.37 13.59 3.95
C GLY A 71 6.78 13.72 3.39
N PHE A 72 6.92 13.82 2.07
CA PHE A 72 8.22 14.09 1.45
C PHE A 72 8.83 15.41 1.89
N LYS A 73 8.06 16.49 2.05
CA LYS A 73 8.59 17.76 2.53
C LYS A 73 9.25 17.62 3.91
N ARG A 74 8.59 16.92 4.84
CA ARG A 74 9.10 16.67 6.20
C ARG A 74 10.27 15.69 6.20
N PHE A 75 10.17 14.64 5.37
CA PHE A 75 11.22 13.64 5.20
C PHE A 75 12.50 14.25 4.64
N CYS A 76 12.40 15.07 3.59
CA CYS A 76 13.54 15.77 3.00
C CYS A 76 14.16 16.77 3.98
N ALA A 77 13.40 17.30 4.94
CA ALA A 77 13.91 18.13 6.03
C ALA A 77 14.51 17.31 7.21
N GLY A 78 14.49 15.97 7.14
CA GLY A 78 15.00 15.08 8.19
C GLY A 78 14.11 15.01 9.44
N GLU A 79 12.85 15.45 9.35
CA GLU A 79 11.93 15.48 10.51
C GLU A 79 11.31 14.12 10.85
N VAL A 80 11.23 13.24 9.85
CA VAL A 80 10.65 11.90 9.94
C VAL A 80 11.62 10.86 9.41
N ASP A 81 11.52 9.64 9.94
CA ASP A 81 12.38 8.51 9.61
C ASP A 81 11.95 7.79 8.35
N ILE A 82 10.63 7.73 8.14
CA ILE A 82 10.01 7.05 7.01
C ILE A 82 8.96 7.98 6.40
N ALA A 83 8.93 8.07 5.08
CA ALA A 83 7.84 8.70 4.34
C ALA A 83 6.96 7.65 3.67
N ASP A 84 5.68 7.70 3.99
CA ASP A 84 4.63 6.91 3.36
C ASP A 84 4.24 7.58 2.03
N ALA A 85 4.26 6.85 0.92
CA ALA A 85 4.10 7.44 -0.39
C ALA A 85 3.25 6.60 -1.35
N SER A 86 2.23 7.22 -1.92
CA SER A 86 1.37 6.63 -2.96
C SER A 86 1.73 7.06 -4.38
N ARG A 87 2.98 7.46 -4.56
CA ARG A 87 3.62 7.69 -5.86
C ARG A 87 5.13 7.70 -5.67
N PRO A 88 5.90 7.51 -6.74
CA PRO A 88 7.33 7.79 -6.71
C PRO A 88 7.64 9.19 -6.20
N ILE A 89 8.76 9.32 -5.49
CA ILE A 89 9.38 10.62 -5.18
C ILE A 89 9.64 11.39 -6.47
N LYS A 90 9.30 12.68 -6.53
CA LYS A 90 9.57 13.50 -7.72
C LYS A 90 11.03 13.94 -7.73
N LYS A 91 11.55 14.28 -8.91
CA LYS A 91 12.90 14.86 -9.05
C LYS A 91 13.15 16.05 -8.10
N ALA A 92 12.24 17.01 -8.05
CA ALA A 92 12.38 18.17 -7.17
C ALA A 92 12.43 17.80 -5.67
N GLU A 93 11.74 16.73 -5.26
CA GLU A 93 11.76 16.23 -3.89
C GLU A 93 13.06 15.46 -3.61
N ALA A 94 13.52 14.61 -4.53
CA ALA A 94 14.80 13.93 -4.42
C ALA A 94 15.97 14.94 -4.37
N GLU A 95 15.93 16.01 -5.17
CA GLU A 95 16.89 17.11 -5.11
C GLU A 95 16.82 17.87 -3.77
N ALA A 96 15.63 18.06 -3.21
CA ALA A 96 15.47 18.69 -1.89
C ALA A 96 16.04 17.81 -0.75
N ALA A 97 15.85 16.49 -0.84
CA ALA A 97 16.45 15.52 0.08
C ALA A 97 17.98 15.60 0.00
N ALA A 98 18.54 15.55 -1.22
CA ALA A 98 19.98 15.62 -1.44
C ALA A 98 20.59 16.94 -0.92
N LYS A 99 19.93 18.09 -1.17
CA LYS A 99 20.35 19.40 -0.63
C LYS A 99 20.38 19.45 0.89
N SER A 100 19.53 18.67 1.54
CA SER A 100 19.44 18.59 3.01
C SER A 100 20.28 17.45 3.59
N GLY A 101 21.07 16.75 2.76
CA GLY A 101 21.89 15.61 3.18
C GLY A 101 21.08 14.35 3.51
N VAL A 102 19.80 14.28 3.10
CA VAL A 102 18.94 13.11 3.28
C VAL A 102 19.12 12.18 2.10
N GLU A 103 19.83 11.08 2.33
CA GLU A 103 19.80 9.90 1.47
C GLU A 103 18.66 8.97 1.91
N PHE A 104 18.08 8.22 0.99
CA PHE A 104 16.94 7.36 1.28
C PHE A 104 17.01 6.01 0.56
N VAL A 105 16.39 5.00 1.17
CA VAL A 105 16.08 3.71 0.54
C VAL A 105 14.60 3.73 0.12
N GLU A 106 14.33 3.39 -1.14
CA GLU A 106 12.98 3.35 -1.73
C GLU A 106 12.48 1.91 -1.82
N LEU A 107 11.41 1.59 -1.10
CA LEU A 107 10.83 0.25 -1.03
C LEU A 107 9.35 0.29 -1.46
N PRO A 108 8.97 -0.33 -2.59
CA PRO A 108 7.57 -0.62 -2.87
C PRO A 108 7.06 -1.70 -1.92
N ILE A 109 5.83 -1.54 -1.46
CA ILE A 109 5.23 -2.40 -0.42
C ILE A 109 3.93 -3.07 -0.86
N ALA A 110 3.20 -2.46 -1.79
CA ALA A 110 1.88 -2.90 -2.24
C ALA A 110 1.51 -2.22 -3.56
N TYR A 111 0.43 -2.71 -4.18
CA TYR A 111 -0.35 -1.97 -5.14
C TYR A 111 -1.65 -1.50 -4.50
N ASP A 112 -2.07 -0.31 -4.92
CA ASP A 112 -3.41 0.21 -4.73
C ASP A 112 -4.20 0.02 -6.02
N GLY A 113 -5.49 -0.30 -5.88
CA GLY A 113 -6.39 -0.58 -6.98
C GLY A 113 -7.83 -0.30 -6.57
N LEU A 114 -8.51 0.56 -7.33
CA LEU A 114 -9.88 1.01 -7.04
C LEU A 114 -10.85 0.44 -8.07
N THR A 115 -11.86 -0.29 -7.62
CA THR A 115 -12.87 -0.83 -8.53
C THR A 115 -14.11 0.02 -8.50
N ILE A 116 -14.57 0.47 -9.67
CA ILE A 116 -15.93 0.97 -9.83
C ILE A 116 -16.83 -0.23 -10.07
N VAL A 117 -17.89 -0.35 -9.27
CA VAL A 117 -18.84 -1.46 -9.31
C VAL A 117 -20.27 -0.96 -9.53
N VAL A 118 -21.08 -1.82 -10.12
CA VAL A 118 -22.53 -1.70 -10.19
C VAL A 118 -23.15 -3.04 -9.79
N HIS A 119 -24.47 -3.05 -9.58
CA HIS A 119 -25.21 -4.28 -9.37
C HIS A 119 -25.10 -5.23 -10.59
N PRO A 120 -25.04 -6.57 -10.42
CA PRO A 120 -24.94 -7.53 -11.53
C PRO A 120 -26.03 -7.43 -12.60
N LYS A 121 -27.25 -7.06 -12.21
CA LYS A 121 -28.39 -6.83 -13.13
C LYS A 121 -28.36 -5.49 -13.88
N ASN A 122 -27.44 -4.57 -13.54
CA ASN A 122 -27.23 -3.38 -14.36
C ASN A 122 -26.59 -3.85 -15.68
N THR A 123 -27.37 -3.96 -16.75
CA THR A 123 -26.88 -4.50 -18.04
C THR A 123 -26.33 -3.44 -18.99
N TRP A 124 -26.48 -2.16 -18.66
CA TRP A 124 -26.14 -1.04 -19.55
C TRP A 124 -24.75 -0.44 -19.27
N CYS A 125 -24.32 -0.37 -18.01
CA CYS A 125 -23.02 0.18 -17.63
C CYS A 125 -21.98 -0.93 -17.56
N SER A 126 -21.37 -1.30 -18.69
CA SER A 126 -20.24 -2.23 -18.74
C SER A 126 -18.88 -1.53 -18.63
N SER A 127 -18.82 -0.27 -19.08
CA SER A 127 -17.61 0.54 -19.05
C SER A 127 -17.92 2.03 -18.97
N LEU A 128 -16.97 2.80 -18.45
CA LEU A 128 -17.03 4.25 -18.35
C LEU A 128 -15.70 4.87 -18.80
N THR A 129 -15.77 6.03 -19.45
CA THR A 129 -14.61 6.90 -19.62
C THR A 129 -14.33 7.67 -18.34
N LEU A 130 -13.13 8.24 -18.18
CA LEU A 130 -12.86 9.15 -17.06
C LEU A 130 -13.77 10.38 -17.05
N ALA A 131 -14.22 10.84 -18.22
CA ALA A 131 -15.17 11.93 -18.31
C ALA A 131 -16.53 11.52 -17.74
N ASP A 132 -16.97 10.29 -17.98
CA ASP A 132 -18.22 9.75 -17.41
C ASP A 132 -18.11 9.61 -15.90
N VAL A 133 -17.01 9.04 -15.40
CA VAL A 133 -16.76 8.92 -13.95
C VAL A 133 -16.78 10.30 -13.29
N LYS A 134 -16.09 11.29 -13.87
CA LYS A 134 -16.13 12.68 -13.40
C LYS A 134 -17.54 13.26 -13.42
N LYS A 135 -18.33 12.97 -14.45
CA LYS A 135 -19.71 13.45 -14.57
C LYS A 135 -20.64 12.86 -13.51
N ILE A 136 -20.38 11.62 -13.09
CA ILE A 136 -21.13 10.94 -12.01
C ILE A 136 -20.75 11.50 -10.64
N TYR A 137 -19.46 11.63 -10.35
CA TYR A 137 -18.97 11.83 -8.98
C TYR A 137 -18.64 13.28 -8.60
N SER A 138 -18.31 14.16 -9.55
CA SER A 138 -17.91 15.53 -9.21
C SER A 138 -19.08 16.36 -8.66
N ALA A 139 -18.78 17.31 -7.77
CA ALA A 139 -19.79 18.22 -7.20
C ALA A 139 -20.45 19.12 -8.24
N SER A 140 -19.73 19.44 -9.32
CA SER A 140 -20.26 20.13 -10.51
C SER A 140 -20.83 19.17 -11.56
N GLY A 141 -20.84 17.87 -11.27
CA GLY A 141 -21.36 16.83 -12.12
C GLY A 141 -22.87 16.99 -12.31
N THR A 142 -23.33 16.72 -13.54
CA THR A 142 -24.72 16.93 -13.92
C THR A 142 -25.54 15.65 -13.96
N ALA A 143 -24.91 14.48 -13.81
CA ALA A 143 -25.60 13.21 -13.95
C ALA A 143 -26.45 12.90 -12.72
N LYS A 144 -27.76 12.79 -12.93
CA LYS A 144 -28.75 12.33 -11.94
C LYS A 144 -29.40 11.03 -12.37
N LEU A 145 -29.50 10.81 -13.68
CA LEU A 145 -30.06 9.63 -14.31
C LEU A 145 -28.99 8.93 -15.14
N TRP A 146 -29.10 7.62 -15.33
CA TRP A 146 -28.16 6.87 -16.18
C TRP A 146 -28.13 7.39 -17.62
N LYS A 147 -29.28 7.80 -18.16
CA LYS A 147 -29.36 8.45 -19.49
C LYS A 147 -28.55 9.75 -19.62
N ASP A 148 -28.22 10.40 -18.50
CA ASP A 148 -27.41 11.62 -18.54
C ASP A 148 -25.96 11.29 -18.90
N ILE A 149 -25.50 10.07 -18.66
CA ILE A 149 -24.17 9.59 -19.08
C ILE A 149 -24.22 9.18 -20.54
N ASN A 150 -25.14 8.28 -20.89
CA ASN A 150 -25.35 7.84 -22.27
C ASN A 150 -26.86 7.85 -22.58
N PRO A 151 -27.33 8.62 -23.58
CA PRO A 151 -28.76 8.74 -23.89
C PRO A 151 -29.50 7.44 -24.22
N THR A 152 -28.77 6.36 -24.56
CA THR A 152 -29.33 5.03 -24.81
C THR A 152 -29.62 4.22 -23.54
N TRP A 153 -29.11 4.67 -22.39
CA TRP A 153 -29.30 4.03 -21.09
C TRP A 153 -30.65 4.43 -20.45
N PRO A 154 -31.14 3.66 -19.45
CA PRO A 154 -32.42 3.92 -18.84
C PRO A 154 -32.52 5.30 -18.16
N ALA A 155 -33.72 5.87 -18.14
CA ALA A 155 -34.04 7.11 -17.45
C ALA A 155 -34.28 6.89 -15.94
N VAL A 156 -33.41 6.12 -15.29
CA VAL A 156 -33.49 5.77 -13.85
C VAL A 156 -32.42 6.49 -13.06
N ALA A 157 -32.74 6.87 -11.82
CA ALA A 157 -31.85 7.62 -10.95
C ALA A 157 -30.59 6.81 -10.59
N ILE A 158 -29.45 7.49 -10.52
CA ILE A 158 -28.19 6.89 -10.10
C ILE A 158 -28.07 7.03 -8.58
N LYS A 159 -27.97 5.91 -7.87
CA LYS A 159 -27.59 5.91 -6.45
C LYS A 159 -26.08 5.74 -6.35
N VAL A 160 -25.38 6.71 -5.76
CA VAL A 160 -23.92 6.73 -5.71
C VAL A 160 -23.42 6.36 -4.31
N TYR A 161 -22.48 5.42 -4.25
CA TYR A 161 -21.79 4.97 -3.04
C TYR A 161 -20.31 5.32 -3.09
N SER A 162 -19.72 5.64 -1.95
CA SER A 162 -18.32 6.06 -1.85
C SER A 162 -17.73 5.67 -0.49
N PRO A 163 -16.42 5.38 -0.40
CA PRO A 163 -15.72 5.38 0.87
C PRO A 163 -15.85 6.75 1.53
N GLY A 164 -15.73 6.76 2.84
CA GLY A 164 -15.81 7.98 3.64
C GLY A 164 -14.62 8.91 3.40
N THR A 165 -14.76 10.16 3.84
CA THR A 165 -13.83 11.23 3.46
C THR A 165 -12.45 11.11 4.08
N ASP A 166 -12.34 10.32 5.15
CA ASP A 166 -11.07 10.07 5.85
C ASP A 166 -10.31 8.88 5.22
N SER A 167 -10.89 8.23 4.20
CA SER A 167 -10.30 7.11 3.48
C SER A 167 -9.25 7.54 2.44
N GLY A 168 -8.09 6.87 2.46
CA GLY A 168 -7.09 7.00 1.40
C GLY A 168 -7.61 6.60 0.00
N THR A 169 -8.62 5.73 -0.06
CA THR A 169 -9.33 5.35 -1.29
C THR A 169 -10.15 6.53 -1.83
N PHE A 170 -10.87 7.24 -0.95
CA PHE A 170 -11.62 8.45 -1.31
C PHE A 170 -10.67 9.54 -1.83
N ASP A 171 -9.59 9.80 -1.10
CA ASP A 171 -8.58 10.79 -1.47
C ASP A 171 -8.00 10.52 -2.86
N TYR A 172 -7.67 9.25 -3.15
CA TYR A 172 -7.11 8.90 -4.43
C TYR A 172 -8.11 9.04 -5.56
N PHE A 173 -9.32 8.50 -5.37
CA PHE A 173 -10.39 8.61 -6.34
C PHE A 173 -10.68 10.07 -6.71
N LYS A 174 -10.74 10.95 -5.70
CA LYS A 174 -10.88 12.40 -5.88
C LYS A 174 -9.73 12.97 -6.69
N GLU A 175 -8.48 12.68 -6.31
CA GLU A 175 -7.29 13.18 -7.00
C GLU A 175 -7.31 12.84 -8.50
N VAL A 176 -7.60 11.59 -8.86
CA VAL A 176 -7.53 11.15 -10.27
C VAL A 176 -8.78 11.44 -11.09
N THR A 177 -9.92 11.65 -10.44
CA THR A 177 -11.21 11.88 -11.12
C THR A 177 -11.53 13.37 -11.26
N VAL A 178 -11.40 14.12 -10.16
CA VAL A 178 -11.81 15.53 -10.10
C VAL A 178 -10.65 16.50 -9.84
N GLY A 179 -9.47 15.97 -9.51
CA GLY A 179 -8.29 16.76 -9.15
C GLY A 179 -8.20 16.99 -7.64
N LYS A 180 -7.02 17.38 -7.16
CA LYS A 180 -6.74 17.59 -5.73
C LYS A 180 -7.64 18.64 -5.07
N ASP A 181 -7.90 19.74 -5.79
CA ASP A 181 -8.76 20.84 -5.35
C ASP A 181 -10.22 20.64 -5.78
N GLY A 182 -10.52 19.53 -6.45
CA GLY A 182 -11.86 19.17 -6.87
C GLY A 182 -12.68 18.62 -5.70
N ALA A 183 -14.00 18.76 -5.81
CA ALA A 183 -14.94 18.21 -4.84
C ALA A 183 -15.75 17.06 -5.45
N ILE A 184 -15.93 16.00 -4.66
CA ILE A 184 -16.95 14.97 -4.91
C ILE A 184 -18.30 15.52 -4.45
N ARG A 185 -19.38 15.18 -5.17
CA ARG A 185 -20.74 15.61 -4.84
C ARG A 185 -21.17 15.14 -3.45
N SER A 186 -22.02 15.90 -2.78
CA SER A 186 -22.45 15.63 -1.39
C SER A 186 -23.66 14.70 -1.28
N ASP A 187 -24.42 14.51 -2.37
CA ASP A 187 -25.58 13.64 -2.44
C ASP A 187 -25.20 12.18 -2.76
N ILE A 188 -24.19 11.66 -2.06
CA ILE A 188 -23.73 10.27 -2.13
C ILE A 188 -23.90 9.57 -0.77
N SER A 189 -24.01 8.25 -0.79
CA SER A 189 -23.97 7.43 0.41
C SER A 189 -22.52 7.08 0.75
N VAL A 190 -22.01 7.65 1.83
CA VAL A 190 -20.64 7.41 2.32
C VAL A 190 -20.62 6.38 3.44
N SER A 191 -19.52 5.61 3.53
CA SER A 191 -19.23 4.72 4.66
C SER A 191 -17.72 4.56 4.82
N GLU A 192 -17.23 4.53 6.06
CA GLU A 192 -15.84 4.16 6.37
C GLU A 192 -15.61 2.63 6.31
N ASP A 193 -16.70 1.84 6.34
CA ASP A 193 -16.66 0.39 6.13
C ASP A 193 -17.04 0.06 4.68
N ASP A 194 -16.08 -0.43 3.90
CA ASP A 194 -16.27 -0.81 2.49
C ASP A 194 -17.27 -1.98 2.33
N ASN A 195 -17.45 -2.85 3.34
CA ASN A 195 -18.47 -3.91 3.29
C ASN A 195 -19.91 -3.35 3.38
N VAL A 196 -20.10 -2.16 3.96
CA VAL A 196 -21.38 -1.45 3.88
C VAL A 196 -21.62 -0.97 2.45
N LEU A 197 -20.57 -0.53 1.73
CA LEU A 197 -20.68 -0.10 0.34
C LEU A 197 -20.95 -1.28 -0.60
N VAL A 198 -20.27 -2.41 -0.40
CA VAL A 198 -20.53 -3.67 -1.11
C VAL A 198 -22.02 -4.03 -1.00
N ARG A 199 -22.56 -4.08 0.22
CA ARG A 199 -23.99 -4.38 0.44
C ARG A 199 -24.91 -3.32 -0.15
N GLY A 200 -24.51 -2.04 -0.08
CA GLY A 200 -25.25 -0.94 -0.70
C GLY A 200 -25.41 -1.12 -2.20
N VAL A 201 -24.33 -1.43 -2.91
CA VAL A 201 -24.35 -1.64 -4.36
C VAL A 201 -25.06 -2.94 -4.74
N ALA A 202 -24.82 -4.03 -3.99
CA ALA A 202 -25.49 -5.31 -4.20
C ALA A 202 -27.00 -5.27 -3.92
N GLY A 203 -27.48 -4.29 -3.15
CA GLY A 203 -28.90 -4.12 -2.81
C GLY A 203 -29.71 -3.24 -3.77
N ASP A 204 -29.08 -2.51 -4.69
CA ASP A 204 -29.75 -1.53 -5.55
C ASP A 204 -29.29 -1.68 -7.02
N GLU A 205 -30.20 -2.14 -7.88
CA GLU A 205 -29.94 -2.40 -9.31
C GLU A 205 -29.49 -1.15 -10.09
N ASN A 206 -29.81 0.04 -9.60
CA ASN A 206 -29.49 1.31 -10.26
C ASN A 206 -28.28 2.02 -9.64
N SER A 207 -27.60 1.37 -8.70
CA SER A 207 -26.48 1.97 -7.99
C SER A 207 -25.15 1.84 -8.73
N ILE A 208 -24.22 2.72 -8.33
CA ILE A 208 -22.80 2.67 -8.65
C ILE A 208 -22.02 2.98 -7.38
N GLY A 209 -20.88 2.33 -7.20
CA GLY A 209 -19.96 2.63 -6.11
C GLY A 209 -18.50 2.45 -6.52
N PHE A 210 -17.59 2.90 -5.67
CA PHE A 210 -16.17 2.55 -5.79
C PHE A 210 -15.60 2.20 -4.41
N PHE A 211 -14.58 1.34 -4.39
CA PHE A 211 -13.83 0.97 -3.18
C PHE A 211 -12.57 0.18 -3.58
N GLY A 212 -11.75 -0.22 -2.60
CA GLY A 212 -10.56 -1.04 -2.81
C GLY A 212 -10.89 -2.34 -3.55
N CYS A 213 -10.07 -2.71 -4.54
CA CYS A 213 -10.33 -3.86 -5.40
C CYS A 213 -10.36 -5.20 -4.66
N ALA A 214 -9.70 -5.33 -3.51
CA ALA A 214 -9.78 -6.51 -2.66
C ALA A 214 -11.23 -6.85 -2.28
N TYR A 215 -12.01 -5.86 -1.85
CA TYR A 215 -13.43 -6.03 -1.53
C TYR A 215 -14.25 -6.47 -2.74
N TYR A 216 -13.95 -5.96 -3.95
CA TYR A 216 -14.59 -6.46 -5.16
C TYR A 216 -14.19 -7.92 -5.45
N PHE A 217 -12.91 -8.26 -5.29
CA PHE A 217 -12.40 -9.59 -5.58
C PHE A 217 -13.01 -10.67 -4.69
N GLU A 218 -13.33 -10.34 -3.45
CA GLU A 218 -14.02 -11.21 -2.50
C GLU A 218 -15.55 -11.29 -2.74
N ASN A 219 -16.12 -10.35 -3.51
CA ASN A 219 -17.56 -10.20 -3.70
C ASN A 219 -17.99 -10.23 -5.17
N LYS A 220 -17.22 -10.86 -6.06
CA LYS A 220 -17.49 -10.91 -7.51
C LYS A 220 -18.83 -11.53 -7.90
N GLU A 221 -19.42 -12.37 -7.04
CA GLU A 221 -20.74 -12.95 -7.28
C GLU A 221 -21.89 -11.96 -7.03
N GLN A 222 -21.67 -10.97 -6.17
CA GLN A 222 -22.67 -9.99 -5.75
C GLN A 222 -22.53 -8.64 -6.47
N LEU A 223 -21.41 -8.44 -7.18
CA LEU A 223 -21.04 -7.17 -7.79
C LEU A 223 -20.55 -7.38 -9.22
N LYS A 224 -20.74 -6.37 -10.06
CA LYS A 224 -20.15 -6.32 -11.39
C LYS A 224 -19.22 -5.13 -11.51
N ALA A 225 -17.95 -5.38 -11.80
CA ALA A 225 -17.01 -4.31 -12.11
C ALA A 225 -17.39 -3.60 -13.42
N VAL A 226 -17.13 -2.29 -13.44
CA VAL A 226 -17.22 -1.43 -14.61
C VAL A 226 -15.81 -1.24 -15.16
N GLY A 227 -15.61 -1.58 -16.44
CA GLY A 227 -14.33 -1.35 -17.11
C GLY A 227 -14.06 0.14 -17.30
N ILE A 228 -12.79 0.53 -17.30
CA ILE A 228 -12.38 1.93 -17.42
C ILE A 228 -11.72 2.14 -18.77
N ASP A 229 -12.25 3.09 -19.55
CA ASP A 229 -11.63 3.56 -20.78
C ASP A 229 -10.85 4.86 -20.51
N ASN A 230 -9.53 4.77 -20.66
CA ASN A 230 -8.60 5.89 -20.51
C ASN A 230 -8.09 6.43 -21.86
N GLY A 231 -8.80 6.11 -22.95
CA GLY A 231 -8.41 6.45 -24.32
C GLY A 231 -7.53 5.40 -25.00
N LYS A 232 -7.18 4.30 -24.31
CA LYS A 232 -6.46 3.15 -24.86
C LYS A 232 -7.32 1.89 -24.94
N GLY A 233 -8.64 2.03 -24.78
CA GLY A 233 -9.58 0.94 -24.69
C GLY A 233 -9.97 0.63 -23.25
N VAL A 234 -10.99 -0.22 -23.12
CA VAL A 234 -11.57 -0.60 -21.83
C VAL A 234 -10.66 -1.59 -21.11
N ILE A 235 -10.22 -1.23 -19.90
CA ILE A 235 -9.44 -2.10 -19.02
C ILE A 235 -10.28 -2.49 -17.80
N MET A 236 -10.31 -3.78 -17.48
CA MET A 236 -11.00 -4.31 -16.30
C MET A 236 -10.08 -4.30 -15.08
N PRO A 237 -10.60 -4.10 -13.86
CA PRO A 237 -9.85 -4.22 -12.63
C PRO A 237 -9.60 -5.70 -12.31
N THR A 238 -8.43 -6.19 -12.69
CA THR A 238 -7.93 -7.52 -12.33
C THR A 238 -6.60 -7.40 -11.61
N VAL A 239 -6.19 -8.46 -10.92
CA VAL A 239 -4.86 -8.54 -10.30
C VAL A 239 -3.79 -8.22 -11.34
N ASP A 240 -3.80 -8.90 -12.49
CA ASP A 240 -2.83 -8.71 -13.57
C ASP A 240 -2.76 -7.26 -14.07
N THR A 241 -3.91 -6.63 -14.33
CA THR A 241 -3.96 -5.25 -14.85
C THR A 241 -3.54 -4.19 -13.83
N ILE A 242 -3.71 -4.47 -12.53
CA ILE A 242 -3.26 -3.61 -11.44
C ILE A 242 -1.74 -3.77 -11.28
N GLU A 243 -1.26 -5.01 -11.21
CA GLU A 243 0.17 -5.31 -11.05
C GLU A 243 1.02 -4.78 -12.21
N ASN A 244 0.51 -4.90 -13.43
CA ASN A 244 1.20 -4.40 -14.62
C ASN A 244 0.94 -2.89 -14.88
N GLY A 245 0.15 -2.21 -14.04
CA GLY A 245 -0.11 -0.77 -14.13
C GLY A 245 -0.98 -0.33 -15.32
N SER A 246 -1.59 -1.26 -16.07
CA SER A 246 -2.46 -0.92 -17.21
C SER A 246 -3.84 -0.40 -16.78
N TYR A 247 -4.30 -0.72 -15.57
CA TYR A 247 -5.56 -0.23 -15.00
C TYR A 247 -5.46 1.21 -14.46
N THR A 248 -4.98 2.11 -15.32
CA THR A 248 -4.77 3.52 -14.99
C THR A 248 -6.03 4.37 -15.28
N PRO A 249 -6.37 5.35 -14.43
CA PRO A 249 -5.62 5.86 -13.30
C PRO A 249 -5.97 5.21 -11.96
N PHE A 250 -6.83 4.21 -11.92
CA PHE A 250 -7.33 3.64 -10.67
C PHE A 250 -6.43 2.57 -10.05
N SER A 251 -5.21 2.38 -10.55
CA SER A 251 -4.16 1.58 -9.93
C SER A 251 -2.85 2.35 -9.80
N ARG A 252 -2.08 2.09 -8.74
CA ARG A 252 -0.74 2.67 -8.53
C ARG A 252 0.10 1.83 -7.56
N PRO A 253 1.43 1.91 -7.63
CA PRO A 253 2.28 1.35 -6.61
C PRO A 253 2.29 2.22 -5.34
N LEU A 254 2.48 1.56 -4.19
CA LEU A 254 2.62 2.16 -2.88
C LEU A 254 4.03 1.89 -2.33
N PHE A 255 4.59 2.85 -1.61
CA PHE A 255 5.98 2.85 -1.18
C PHE A 255 6.12 3.32 0.27
N ILE A 256 7.21 2.88 0.88
CA ILE A 256 7.83 3.54 2.02
C ILE A 256 9.24 4.01 1.60
N TYR A 257 9.62 5.20 2.06
CA TYR A 257 10.95 5.76 1.85
C TYR A 257 11.64 5.89 3.20
N ILE A 258 12.77 5.23 3.39
CA ILE A 258 13.46 5.18 4.68
C ILE A 258 14.69 6.08 4.62
N ASN A 259 14.83 7.00 5.57
CA ASN A 259 16.02 7.82 5.70
C ASN A 259 17.21 6.92 6.05
N LYS A 260 18.28 6.96 5.24
CA LYS A 260 19.45 6.11 5.39
C LYS A 260 20.13 6.27 6.75
N ALA A 261 20.18 7.48 7.29
CA ALA A 261 20.72 7.74 8.62
C ALA A 261 19.86 7.09 9.70
N SER A 262 18.53 7.18 9.57
CA SER A 262 17.58 6.52 10.48
C SER A 262 17.68 5.00 10.38
N ALA A 263 17.91 4.43 9.20
CA ALA A 263 18.08 2.99 8.96
C ALA A 263 19.29 2.36 9.68
N ALA A 264 20.21 3.17 10.22
CA ALA A 264 21.31 2.68 11.07
C ALA A 264 20.89 2.47 12.53
N ARG A 265 19.72 3.00 12.94
CA ARG A 265 19.19 2.81 14.29
C ARG A 265 18.56 1.42 14.42
N PRO A 266 18.89 0.63 15.46
CA PRO A 266 18.39 -0.74 15.61
C PRO A 266 16.87 -0.87 15.58
N GLU A 267 16.16 0.07 16.20
CA GLU A 267 14.70 0.06 16.23
C GLU A 267 14.07 0.31 14.86
N VAL A 268 14.67 1.17 14.03
CA VAL A 268 14.21 1.43 12.65
C VAL A 268 14.52 0.24 11.76
N GLU A 269 15.71 -0.35 11.90
CA GLU A 269 16.08 -1.57 11.17
C GLU A 269 15.09 -2.70 11.44
N ALA A 270 14.81 -2.95 12.72
CA ALA A 270 13.89 -3.98 13.14
C ALA A 270 12.46 -3.70 12.66
N PHE A 271 11.99 -2.45 12.72
CA PHE A 271 10.67 -2.09 12.23
C PHE A 271 10.50 -2.34 10.73
N VAL A 272 11.47 -1.93 9.91
CA VAL A 272 11.39 -2.14 8.45
C VAL A 272 11.55 -3.63 8.10
N ALA A 273 12.43 -4.36 8.79
CA ALA A 273 12.53 -5.81 8.62
C ALA A 273 11.21 -6.52 8.97
N PHE A 274 10.56 -6.11 10.06
CA PHE A 274 9.24 -6.58 10.45
C PHE A 274 8.18 -6.22 9.41
N TYR A 275 8.17 -4.96 8.93
CA TYR A 275 7.30 -4.49 7.85
C TYR A 275 7.37 -5.43 6.65
N LEU A 276 8.58 -5.69 6.13
CA LEU A 276 8.76 -6.51 4.94
C LEU A 276 8.39 -7.99 5.17
N ALA A 277 8.60 -8.51 6.37
CA ALA A 277 8.23 -9.88 6.72
C ALA A 277 6.70 -10.07 6.80
N HIS A 278 5.96 -9.05 7.21
CA HIS A 278 4.51 -9.11 7.42
C HIS A 278 3.67 -8.40 6.34
N ALA A 279 4.32 -7.68 5.41
CA ALA A 279 3.63 -6.90 4.37
C ALA A 279 2.64 -7.74 3.55
N THR A 280 2.99 -9.00 3.21
CA THR A 280 2.12 -9.86 2.41
C THR A 280 0.75 -10.11 3.06
N GLU A 281 0.73 -10.25 4.39
CA GLU A 281 -0.49 -10.52 5.16
C GLU A 281 -1.25 -9.22 5.44
N LEU A 282 -0.57 -8.24 6.02
CA LEU A 282 -1.19 -6.99 6.49
C LEU A 282 -1.72 -6.14 5.33
N VAL A 283 -1.06 -6.13 4.16
CA VAL A 283 -1.55 -5.42 2.97
C VAL A 283 -2.89 -5.97 2.52
N ASN A 284 -3.06 -7.30 2.55
CA ASN A 284 -4.32 -7.93 2.19
C ASN A 284 -5.41 -7.65 3.24
N GLU A 285 -5.06 -7.74 4.53
CA GLU A 285 -5.99 -7.51 5.64
C GLU A 285 -6.60 -6.11 5.60
N VAL A 286 -5.80 -5.10 5.25
CA VAL A 286 -6.28 -3.71 5.11
C VAL A 286 -6.85 -3.36 3.73
N GLY A 287 -7.08 -4.36 2.87
CA GLY A 287 -7.83 -4.20 1.61
C GLY A 287 -7.03 -3.72 0.40
N TYR A 288 -5.70 -3.80 0.44
CA TYR A 288 -4.81 -3.48 -0.68
C TYR A 288 -4.33 -4.74 -1.41
N VAL A 289 -3.62 -4.57 -2.53
CA VAL A 289 -3.10 -5.68 -3.33
C VAL A 289 -1.63 -5.89 -2.99
N LYS A 290 -1.29 -7.06 -2.44
CA LYS A 290 0.10 -7.44 -2.18
C LYS A 290 0.95 -7.47 -3.46
N LEU A 291 2.25 -7.24 -3.30
CA LEU A 291 3.20 -7.44 -4.39
C LEU A 291 3.41 -8.95 -4.66
N PRO A 292 3.75 -9.35 -5.90
CA PRO A 292 4.25 -10.69 -6.18
C PRO A 292 5.47 -11.04 -5.32
N ALA A 293 5.57 -12.31 -4.89
CA ALA A 293 6.66 -12.77 -4.03
C ALA A 293 8.07 -12.49 -4.60
N ALA A 294 8.22 -12.56 -5.92
CA ALA A 294 9.48 -12.21 -6.59
C ALA A 294 9.86 -10.73 -6.42
N ILE A 295 8.88 -9.83 -6.34
CA ILE A 295 9.14 -8.41 -6.08
C ILE A 295 9.47 -8.22 -4.60
N TYR A 296 8.74 -8.82 -3.66
CA TYR A 296 9.11 -8.75 -2.25
C TYR A 296 10.54 -9.25 -1.97
N ALA A 297 10.99 -10.29 -2.68
CA ALA A 297 12.38 -10.76 -2.59
C ALA A 297 13.39 -9.68 -3.03
N LYS A 298 13.10 -8.94 -4.12
CA LYS A 298 13.93 -7.80 -4.55
C LYS A 298 13.89 -6.66 -3.53
N VAL A 299 12.72 -6.35 -2.96
CA VAL A 299 12.55 -5.32 -1.92
C VAL A 299 13.40 -5.64 -0.69
N ALA A 300 13.32 -6.88 -0.20
CA ALA A 300 14.13 -7.36 0.91
C ALA A 300 15.64 -7.31 0.60
N ASN A 301 16.03 -7.63 -0.64
CA ASN A 301 17.42 -7.52 -1.07
C ASN A 301 17.91 -6.06 -1.12
N ASN A 302 17.11 -5.14 -1.67
CA ASN A 302 17.45 -3.71 -1.69
C ASN A 302 17.53 -3.10 -0.29
N TRP A 303 16.66 -3.55 0.62
CA TRP A 303 16.74 -3.19 2.03
C TRP A 303 18.04 -3.68 2.67
N LYS A 304 18.40 -4.95 2.46
CA LYS A 304 19.63 -5.56 2.96
C LYS A 304 20.89 -4.87 2.41
N LEU A 305 20.89 -4.50 1.12
CA LEU A 305 21.98 -3.79 0.47
C LEU A 305 22.01 -2.29 0.77
N ARG A 306 20.98 -1.76 1.43
CA ARG A 306 20.77 -0.31 1.64
C ARG A 306 20.87 0.46 0.33
N ARG A 307 20.25 -0.06 -0.73
CA ARG A 307 20.25 0.58 -2.05
C ARG A 307 19.58 1.96 -1.94
N ILE A 308 20.35 3.01 -2.19
CA ILE A 308 19.88 4.39 -2.08
C ILE A 308 19.29 4.91 -3.40
N GLY A 309 18.46 5.95 -3.29
CA GLY A 309 17.90 6.68 -4.42
C GLY A 309 16.62 6.04 -4.97
N THR A 310 16.13 6.61 -6.07
CA THR A 310 14.88 6.20 -6.72
C THR A 310 15.15 5.37 -7.98
N GLN A 311 14.31 4.36 -8.20
CA GLN A 311 14.25 3.55 -9.42
C GLN A 311 13.05 3.93 -10.30
N PHE A 312 12.19 4.83 -9.82
CA PHE A 312 10.94 5.21 -10.49
C PHE A 312 10.91 6.64 -11.02
N THR A 313 12.06 7.33 -11.02
CA THR A 313 12.22 8.63 -11.67
C THR A 313 13.45 8.61 -12.57
N THR A 314 13.29 9.03 -13.83
CA THR A 314 14.41 9.12 -14.79
C THR A 314 15.36 10.28 -14.42
N ALA A 315 16.56 10.30 -15.00
CA ALA A 315 17.47 11.44 -14.83
C ALA A 315 16.87 12.78 -15.31
N ALA A 316 15.98 12.73 -16.32
CA ALA A 316 15.23 13.89 -16.79
C ALA A 316 14.21 14.38 -15.75
N GLY A 317 13.72 13.48 -14.89
CA GLY A 317 12.75 13.76 -13.84
C GLY A 317 11.35 13.24 -14.11
N ASP A 318 11.20 12.48 -15.18
CA ASP A 318 9.94 11.86 -15.55
C ASP A 318 9.69 10.63 -14.69
N ALA A 319 8.42 10.38 -14.35
CA ALA A 319 8.03 9.14 -13.71
C ALA A 319 8.31 7.97 -14.66
N VAL A 320 8.91 6.90 -14.13
CA VAL A 320 9.05 5.64 -14.88
C VAL A 320 7.66 5.04 -15.04
N THR A 321 7.20 4.94 -16.28
CA THR A 321 5.88 4.40 -16.64
C THR A 321 5.90 2.88 -16.85
N THR A 322 7.09 2.29 -16.83
CA THR A 322 7.29 0.84 -16.88
C THR A 322 6.69 0.19 -15.62
N PRO A 323 6.03 -0.97 -15.73
CA PRO A 323 5.45 -1.66 -14.59
C PRO A 323 6.49 -1.92 -13.49
N LEU A 324 6.06 -1.88 -12.22
CA LEU A 324 6.92 -2.08 -11.04
C LEU A 324 7.77 -3.35 -11.16
N ALA A 325 7.17 -4.46 -11.60
CA ALA A 325 7.84 -5.75 -11.76
C ALA A 325 9.07 -5.71 -12.70
N GLN A 326 9.05 -4.80 -13.67
CA GLN A 326 10.11 -4.61 -14.66
C GLN A 326 11.07 -3.49 -14.28
N ALA A 327 10.56 -2.42 -13.66
CA ALA A 327 11.36 -1.25 -13.29
C ALA A 327 12.17 -1.46 -11.99
N TYR A 328 11.68 -2.29 -11.07
CA TYR A 328 12.32 -2.53 -9.79
C TYR A 328 13.32 -3.67 -9.88
N GLU A 329 14.59 -3.36 -9.66
CA GLU A 329 15.71 -4.31 -9.63
C GLU A 329 16.16 -4.61 -8.20
#